data_AF-A0A3B2WD76-F1
#
_entry.id   AF-A0A3B2WD76-F1
#
_cell.length_a   1.000
_cell.length_b   1.000
_cell.length_c   1.000
_cell.angle_alpha   90.00
_cell.angle_beta   90.00
_cell.angle_gamma   90.00
#
_symmetry.space_group_name_H-M   'P 1'
#
loop_
_entity.id
_entity.type
_entity.pdbx_description
1 polymer ?
#
loop_
_entity_poly.entity_id
_entity_poly.type
_entity_poly.pdbx_seq_one_letter_code
_entity_poly.pdbx_strand_id
1 'polypeptide(L)'
;CLLLGQIVEHVRLIDQKIFTDLDVEHANINIYSVASNAYELAFLVAEDHLYYGSQSYMGTYVIKLPHQPLWSTHTSIYFEDIGILQVLTPVADPHFAAYDFDKCTVNVQSSLMDEKLALQPCNVMVSNPHALGFKANLNEFGNTFDGNSKYKLDIELKQQHHWGNSDFNFTASIKRHAISSVTVDIADKTLSCVDLKPLSTLISVGCDMTKKIVVQNKISACTMGILNPVQLQKNYTYTIEKEAYDPINHNGEAQDDLIVFYEYKDLGCPRLVYYDKPWKPVVELWKNGIVEEIMNAEYVISEINGLVTYSYSLTAATANCRSQPQNWSTFESDIENEEPFLWNRENYVSCHEDNKDNPLLWPNVEYQVLGGQTNNKIIFGQRNGIYTFHLSVVDPYYSYCNLNTIFSVYVHGALPVTKFQPLLTILLMVTTTLLTAWLAYAIPKQLRSEKGQRLLGFCYQILQLCLGVCFCTWLRGKLRQWLRPRRVKDQNRGKVRVAQKHPET
;
A
#
# COMPACT_ATOMS: atom_id res chain seq x y z
N CYS A 1 14.97 -96.03 4.97
CA CYS A 1 14.19 -95.73 6.19
C CYS A 1 12.72 -95.56 5.82
N LEU A 2 11.80 -95.82 6.76
CA LEU A 2 10.36 -95.64 6.53
C LEU A 2 9.93 -94.17 6.57
N LEU A 3 8.89 -93.90 5.79
CA LEU A 3 7.82 -92.90 5.92
C LEU A 3 7.85 -91.93 7.12
N LEU A 4 7.71 -90.65 6.80
CA LEU A 4 6.72 -89.75 7.41
C LEU A 4 5.97 -89.07 6.27
N GLY A 5 4.64 -89.14 6.30
CA GLY A 5 3.77 -88.44 5.35
C GLY A 5 2.92 -87.41 6.08
N GLN A 6 2.46 -86.40 5.34
CA GLN A 6 1.34 -85.58 5.79
C GLN A 6 0.44 -85.22 4.59
N ILE A 7 -0.83 -84.98 4.89
CA ILE A 7 -1.95 -84.98 3.94
C ILE A 7 -2.33 -83.54 3.57
N VAL A 8 -2.49 -83.33 2.25
CA VAL A 8 -3.37 -82.37 1.55
C VAL A 8 -3.79 -81.08 2.27
N GLU A 9 -3.53 -79.95 1.61
CA GLU A 9 -4.52 -78.86 1.55
C GLU A 9 -4.65 -78.32 0.11
N HIS A 10 -5.89 -78.01 -0.30
CA HIS A 10 -6.18 -77.31 -1.54
C HIS A 10 -6.24 -75.81 -1.25
N VAL A 11 -5.41 -74.99 -1.92
CA VAL A 11 -5.74 -73.58 -2.16
C VAL A 11 -5.44 -73.21 -3.62
N ARG A 12 -6.51 -72.97 -4.37
CA ARG A 12 -6.53 -72.05 -5.52
C ARG A 12 -6.98 -70.69 -4.96
N LEU A 13 -6.48 -69.55 -5.40
CA LEU A 13 -6.97 -68.68 -6.49
C LEU A 13 -6.30 -67.29 -6.24
N ILE A 14 -6.46 -66.23 -7.02
CA ILE A 14 -6.26 -65.92 -8.45
C ILE A 14 -6.08 -64.39 -8.45
N ASP A 15 -5.13 -63.81 -9.18
CA ASP A 15 -5.53 -62.70 -10.06
C ASP A 15 -4.74 -62.65 -11.37
N GLN A 16 -5.42 -62.13 -12.38
CA GLN A 16 -5.06 -62.05 -13.80
C GLN A 16 -5.05 -63.39 -14.56
N LYS A 17 -5.94 -63.44 -15.56
CA LYS A 17 -6.13 -64.44 -16.63
C LYS A 17 -4.88 -65.32 -16.91
N ILE A 18 -4.86 -66.52 -16.31
CA ILE A 18 -3.90 -67.56 -16.68
C ILE A 18 -4.29 -68.12 -18.05
N PHE A 19 -3.54 -67.76 -19.09
CA PHE A 19 -3.62 -68.45 -20.38
C PHE A 19 -2.89 -69.79 -20.25
N THR A 20 -3.65 -70.88 -20.14
CA THR A 20 -3.10 -72.24 -19.99
C THR A 20 -2.60 -72.86 -21.30
N ASP A 21 -2.90 -72.22 -22.42
CA ASP A 21 -2.37 -72.55 -23.74
C ASP A 21 -2.16 -71.22 -24.48
N LEU A 22 -0.92 -70.75 -24.55
CA LEU A 22 -0.56 -69.48 -25.20
C LEU A 22 -0.11 -69.79 -26.63
N ASP A 23 -1.00 -70.42 -27.39
CA ASP A 23 -0.81 -70.68 -28.81
C ASP A 23 -0.93 -69.35 -29.57
N VAL A 24 0.22 -68.81 -29.95
CA VAL A 24 0.37 -67.50 -30.60
C VAL A 24 -0.38 -67.44 -31.94
N GLU A 25 -0.51 -68.57 -32.65
CA GLU A 25 -1.27 -68.64 -33.91
C GLU A 25 -2.78 -68.58 -33.65
N HIS A 26 -3.30 -69.32 -32.66
CA HIS A 26 -4.71 -69.25 -32.28
C HIS A 26 -5.11 -67.94 -31.58
N ALA A 27 -4.17 -67.27 -30.93
CA ALA A 27 -4.40 -66.02 -30.20
C ALA A 27 -4.33 -64.75 -31.06
N ASN A 28 -3.90 -64.84 -32.33
CA ASN A 28 -3.72 -63.71 -33.26
C ASN A 28 -2.79 -62.60 -32.69
N ILE A 29 -1.74 -63.01 -31.99
CA ILE A 29 -0.80 -62.12 -31.30
C ILE A 29 0.38 -61.78 -32.24
N ASN A 30 0.40 -60.55 -32.76
CA ASN A 30 1.54 -60.06 -33.56
C ASN A 30 2.69 -59.64 -32.64
N ILE A 31 3.73 -60.46 -32.54
CA ILE A 31 4.94 -60.19 -31.76
C ILE A 31 5.92 -59.34 -32.59
N TYR A 32 6.40 -58.22 -32.03
CA TYR A 32 7.37 -57.33 -32.66
C TYR A 32 8.81 -57.53 -32.18
N SER A 33 9.02 -57.83 -30.90
CA SER A 33 10.36 -58.03 -30.34
C SER A 33 10.34 -59.09 -29.23
N VAL A 34 11.41 -59.86 -29.11
CA VAL A 34 11.57 -60.95 -28.13
C VAL A 34 12.95 -60.86 -27.51
N ALA A 35 13.00 -60.93 -26.18
CA ALA A 35 14.20 -61.11 -25.38
C ALA A 35 14.10 -62.42 -24.59
N SER A 36 15.19 -63.16 -24.47
CA SER A 36 15.23 -64.40 -23.67
C SER A 36 16.60 -64.60 -23.05
N ASN A 37 16.63 -65.10 -21.82
CA ASN A 37 17.83 -65.62 -21.17
C ASN A 37 17.61 -67.08 -20.71
N ALA A 38 18.47 -67.60 -19.83
CA ALA A 38 18.41 -69.00 -19.40
C ALA A 38 17.16 -69.38 -18.57
N TYR A 39 16.47 -68.42 -17.95
CA TYR A 39 15.35 -68.65 -17.03
C TYR A 39 14.17 -67.67 -17.23
N GLU A 40 14.29 -66.71 -18.15
CA GLU A 40 13.34 -65.62 -18.37
C GLU A 40 13.12 -65.38 -19.87
N LEU A 41 11.89 -65.00 -20.22
CA LEU A 41 11.44 -64.66 -21.56
C LEU A 41 10.64 -63.36 -21.46
N ALA A 42 10.84 -62.43 -22.39
CA ALA A 42 9.97 -61.26 -22.55
C ALA A 42 9.65 -61.05 -24.02
N PHE A 43 8.43 -60.61 -24.33
CA PHE A 43 8.04 -60.30 -25.70
C PHE A 43 7.05 -59.13 -25.77
N LEU A 44 7.22 -58.30 -26.78
CA LEU A 44 6.42 -57.11 -27.04
C LEU A 44 5.44 -57.38 -28.19
N VAL A 45 4.17 -57.08 -27.98
CA VAL A 45 3.05 -57.33 -28.91
C VAL A 45 2.53 -56.03 -29.50
N ALA A 46 1.94 -56.10 -30.70
CA ALA A 46 1.38 -54.98 -31.46
C ALA A 46 0.22 -54.18 -30.84
N GLU A 47 -0.21 -54.53 -29.63
CA GLU A 47 -1.23 -53.84 -28.83
C GLU A 47 -0.60 -53.15 -27.60
N ASP A 48 0.66 -52.74 -27.69
CA ASP A 48 1.46 -52.13 -26.61
C ASP A 48 1.57 -52.98 -25.33
N HIS A 49 1.44 -54.30 -25.49
CA HIS A 49 1.46 -55.25 -24.39
C HIS A 49 2.82 -55.94 -24.29
N LEU A 50 3.53 -55.69 -23.19
CA LEU A 50 4.73 -56.41 -22.80
C LEU A 50 4.35 -57.63 -21.96
N TYR A 51 4.81 -58.80 -22.36
CA TYR A 51 4.66 -60.05 -21.62
C TYR A 51 6.02 -60.47 -21.06
N TYR A 52 6.01 -60.99 -19.84
CA TYR A 52 7.17 -61.58 -19.19
C TYR A 52 6.84 -62.98 -18.69
N GLY A 53 7.72 -63.93 -18.95
CA GLY A 53 7.61 -65.30 -18.49
C GLY A 53 8.87 -65.78 -17.80
N SER A 54 8.72 -66.71 -16.87
CA SER A 54 9.83 -67.39 -16.22
C SER A 54 9.74 -68.89 -16.45
N GLN A 55 10.90 -69.51 -16.69
CA GLN A 55 11.09 -70.95 -16.82
C GLN A 55 11.90 -71.44 -15.62
N SER A 56 11.20 -71.94 -14.61
CA SER A 56 11.79 -72.38 -13.35
C SER A 56 11.36 -73.80 -12.98
N TYR A 57 12.02 -74.39 -11.98
CA TYR A 57 11.62 -75.68 -11.40
C TYR A 57 10.25 -75.63 -10.69
N MET A 58 9.73 -74.44 -10.40
CA MET A 58 8.38 -74.20 -9.86
C MET A 58 7.30 -74.13 -10.96
N GLY A 59 7.70 -74.14 -12.23
CA GLY A 59 6.82 -74.12 -13.39
C GLY A 59 7.26 -73.10 -14.43
N THR A 60 6.68 -73.23 -15.63
CA THR A 60 6.71 -72.24 -16.71
C THR A 60 5.43 -71.40 -16.66
N TYR A 61 5.57 -70.09 -16.54
CA TYR A 61 4.42 -69.16 -16.62
C TYR A 61 4.76 -67.96 -17.49
N VAL A 62 3.72 -67.32 -18.04
CA VAL A 62 3.80 -66.04 -18.74
C VAL A 62 2.73 -65.13 -18.16
N ILE A 63 3.14 -63.93 -17.74
CA ILE A 63 2.30 -62.89 -17.17
C ILE A 63 2.33 -61.69 -18.11
N LYS A 64 1.17 -61.08 -18.32
CA LYS A 64 1.05 -59.78 -19.00
C LYS A 64 1.46 -58.69 -18.01
N LEU A 65 2.50 -57.91 -18.31
CA LEU A 65 2.80 -56.73 -17.50
C LEU A 65 1.71 -55.67 -17.73
N PRO A 66 1.26 -54.96 -16.68
CA PRO A 66 0.19 -53.96 -16.79
C PRO A 66 0.62 -52.81 -17.70
N HIS A 67 -0.35 -52.16 -18.36
CA HIS A 67 -0.16 -51.16 -19.42
C HIS A 67 1.04 -50.23 -19.21
N GLN A 68 2.10 -50.46 -19.99
CA GLN A 68 3.23 -49.54 -20.14
C GLN A 68 3.20 -49.01 -21.58
N PRO A 69 3.14 -47.68 -21.80
CA PRO A 69 3.12 -47.10 -23.15
C PRO A 69 4.54 -47.13 -23.75
N LEU A 70 5.00 -48.31 -24.18
CA LEU A 70 6.38 -48.58 -24.57
C LEU A 70 6.67 -48.46 -26.07
N TRP A 71 5.66 -48.16 -26.89
CA TRP A 71 5.68 -48.63 -28.27
C TRP A 71 6.13 -47.59 -29.31
N SER A 72 7.07 -48.02 -30.14
CA SER A 72 7.14 -47.69 -31.55
C SER A 72 7.31 -48.98 -32.37
N THR A 73 7.01 -48.95 -33.66
CA THR A 73 7.23 -50.08 -34.58
C THR A 73 8.70 -50.50 -34.73
N HIS A 74 9.65 -49.74 -34.18
CA HIS A 74 11.09 -50.00 -34.27
C HIS A 74 11.72 -50.27 -32.89
N THR A 75 10.92 -50.35 -31.82
CA THR A 75 11.40 -50.60 -30.47
C THR A 75 11.85 -52.06 -30.31
N SER A 76 13.03 -52.26 -29.72
CA SER A 76 13.58 -53.59 -29.41
C SER A 76 13.81 -53.76 -27.91
N ILE A 77 13.80 -55.01 -27.44
CA ILE A 77 14.01 -55.33 -26.01
C ILE A 77 15.14 -56.36 -25.83
N TYR A 78 15.88 -56.26 -24.72
CA TYR A 78 16.88 -57.25 -24.31
C TYR A 78 17.00 -57.31 -22.78
N PHE A 79 17.44 -58.45 -22.21
CA PHE A 79 17.76 -58.52 -20.78
C PHE A 79 19.20 -58.05 -20.54
N GLU A 80 19.39 -57.07 -19.65
CA GLU A 80 20.72 -56.63 -19.21
C GLU A 80 21.21 -57.43 -18.01
N ASP A 81 20.29 -57.78 -17.10
CA ASP A 81 20.52 -58.60 -15.92
C ASP A 81 19.23 -59.38 -15.57
N ILE A 82 19.30 -60.31 -14.61
CA ILE A 82 18.13 -61.09 -14.17
C ILE A 82 17.04 -60.16 -13.64
N GLY A 83 15.85 -60.21 -14.24
CA GLY A 83 14.73 -59.32 -13.91
C GLY A 83 14.90 -57.85 -14.36
N ILE A 84 15.96 -57.51 -15.10
CA ILE A 84 16.21 -56.16 -15.64
C ILE A 84 16.11 -56.21 -17.17
N LEU A 85 14.98 -55.73 -17.69
CA LEU A 85 14.70 -55.63 -19.11
C LEU A 85 15.06 -54.23 -19.62
N GLN A 86 15.83 -54.15 -20.69
CA GLN A 86 16.15 -52.91 -21.39
C GLN A 86 15.28 -52.77 -22.64
N VAL A 87 14.72 -51.59 -22.82
CA VAL A 87 13.91 -51.18 -23.97
C VAL A 87 14.70 -50.14 -24.75
N LEU A 88 14.95 -50.40 -26.03
CA LEU A 88 15.68 -49.50 -26.94
C LEU A 88 14.73 -48.99 -28.03
N THR A 89 14.51 -47.68 -28.07
CA THR A 89 13.74 -47.02 -29.14
C THR A 89 14.66 -46.16 -30.01
N PRO A 90 14.76 -46.42 -31.33
CA PRO A 90 15.63 -45.65 -32.20
C PRO A 90 15.06 -44.25 -32.48
N VAL A 91 15.88 -43.23 -32.26
CA VAL A 91 15.58 -41.81 -32.50
C VAL A 91 16.42 -41.35 -33.69
N ALA A 92 15.79 -40.92 -34.78
CA ALA A 92 16.51 -40.46 -35.96
C ALA A 92 17.20 -39.12 -35.70
N ASP A 93 18.50 -39.01 -36.00
CA ASP A 93 19.22 -37.73 -35.91
C ASP A 93 18.75 -36.78 -37.05
N PRO A 94 18.32 -35.55 -36.76
CA PRO A 94 17.84 -34.62 -37.78
C PRO A 94 18.93 -34.05 -38.71
N HIS A 95 20.22 -34.25 -38.41
CA HIS A 95 21.37 -33.74 -39.17
C HIS A 95 22.22 -34.86 -39.81
N PHE A 96 22.14 -36.09 -39.31
CA PHE A 96 22.93 -37.22 -39.80
C PHE A 96 22.06 -38.41 -40.18
N ALA A 97 22.52 -39.22 -41.16
CA ALA A 97 21.86 -40.49 -41.51
C ALA A 97 22.18 -41.59 -40.48
N ALA A 98 21.90 -41.32 -39.21
CA ALA A 98 22.15 -42.18 -38.06
C ALA A 98 20.93 -42.19 -37.14
N TYR A 99 20.82 -43.23 -36.33
CA TYR A 99 19.86 -43.32 -35.24
C TYR A 99 20.63 -43.29 -33.92
N ASP A 100 20.21 -42.41 -33.02
CA ASP A 100 20.47 -42.55 -31.59
C ASP A 100 19.48 -43.55 -30.98
N PHE A 101 19.66 -43.95 -29.73
CA PHE A 101 18.77 -44.91 -29.05
C PHE A 101 18.40 -44.43 -27.66
N ASP A 102 17.11 -44.13 -27.47
CA ASP A 102 16.52 -43.97 -26.15
C ASP A 102 16.52 -45.33 -25.44
N LYS A 103 17.39 -45.46 -24.43
CA LYS A 103 17.50 -46.65 -23.58
C LYS A 103 16.69 -46.46 -22.30
N CYS A 104 15.74 -47.36 -22.04
CA CYS A 104 14.95 -47.36 -20.81
C CYS A 104 15.01 -48.69 -20.06
N THR A 105 15.35 -48.63 -18.78
CA THR A 105 15.47 -49.77 -17.87
C THR A 105 14.14 -50.07 -17.18
N VAL A 106 13.60 -51.26 -17.40
CA VAL A 106 12.41 -51.77 -16.71
C VAL A 106 12.82 -52.85 -15.71
N ASN A 107 12.59 -52.60 -14.42
CA ASN A 107 12.77 -53.60 -13.37
C ASN A 107 11.49 -54.44 -13.27
N VAL A 108 11.56 -55.68 -13.75
CA VAL A 108 10.44 -56.61 -13.78
C VAL A 108 10.14 -57.16 -12.38
N GLN A 109 11.16 -57.31 -11.53
CA GLN A 109 10.97 -57.80 -10.16
C GLN A 109 10.20 -56.80 -9.30
N SER A 110 10.48 -55.50 -9.40
CA SER A 110 9.67 -54.48 -8.71
C SER A 110 8.24 -54.43 -9.26
N SER A 111 8.09 -54.56 -10.58
CA SER A 111 6.78 -54.62 -11.26
C SER A 111 5.90 -55.79 -10.80
N LEU A 112 6.50 -56.94 -10.46
CA LEU A 112 5.81 -58.14 -9.99
C LEU A 112 5.56 -58.17 -8.47
N MET A 113 6.30 -57.37 -7.70
CA MET A 113 6.18 -57.29 -6.23
C MET A 113 5.23 -56.17 -5.77
N ASP A 114 4.78 -55.31 -6.67
CA ASP A 114 3.84 -54.24 -6.34
C ASP A 114 2.39 -54.75 -6.28
N GLU A 115 2.00 -55.19 -5.08
CA GLU A 115 0.62 -55.57 -4.72
C GLU A 115 -0.39 -54.40 -4.85
N LYS A 116 0.08 -53.19 -5.21
CA LYS A 116 -0.72 -52.00 -5.50
C LYS A 116 -0.24 -51.25 -6.74
N LEU A 117 -0.30 -51.89 -7.90
CA LEU A 117 -0.28 -51.17 -9.19
C LEU A 117 -1.61 -50.40 -9.47
N ALA A 118 -2.19 -49.82 -8.41
CA ALA A 118 -3.10 -48.70 -8.48
C ALA A 118 -2.23 -47.44 -8.47
N LEU A 119 -2.16 -46.76 -9.63
CA LEU A 119 -1.38 -45.54 -9.91
C LEU A 119 -0.99 -44.76 -8.65
N GLN A 120 0.31 -44.75 -8.35
CA GLN A 120 0.87 -44.01 -7.23
C GLN A 120 0.41 -42.54 -7.34
N PRO A 121 -0.21 -41.96 -6.28
CA PRO A 121 -0.97 -40.73 -6.41
C PRO A 121 -0.08 -39.58 -6.92
N CYS A 122 -0.61 -38.77 -7.83
CA CYS A 122 0.11 -37.61 -8.37
C CYS A 122 0.62 -36.73 -7.22
N ASN A 123 1.93 -36.57 -7.12
CA ASN A 123 2.56 -35.73 -6.12
C ASN A 123 2.32 -34.26 -6.49
N VAL A 124 1.54 -33.57 -5.67
CA VAL A 124 1.35 -32.12 -5.77
C VAL A 124 2.28 -31.45 -4.76
N MET A 125 3.08 -30.50 -5.23
CA MET A 125 4.06 -29.76 -4.46
C MET A 125 3.85 -28.26 -4.63
N VAL A 126 4.14 -27.49 -3.58
CA VAL A 126 4.16 -26.02 -3.62
C VAL A 126 5.56 -25.52 -3.24
N SER A 127 6.10 -24.56 -3.99
CA SER A 127 7.43 -23.99 -3.67
C SER A 127 7.42 -23.03 -2.48
N ASN A 128 6.27 -22.43 -2.16
CA ASN A 128 6.09 -21.59 -0.98
C ASN A 128 4.85 -22.01 -0.15
N PRO A 129 5.01 -22.97 0.78
CA PRO A 129 3.93 -23.44 1.66
C PRO A 129 3.55 -22.44 2.77
N HIS A 130 4.35 -21.40 3.02
CA HIS A 130 4.01 -20.33 3.97
C HIS A 130 2.95 -19.37 3.41
N ALA A 131 2.88 -19.24 2.08
CA ALA A 131 1.92 -18.38 1.40
C ALA A 131 0.68 -19.14 0.91
N LEU A 132 0.88 -20.32 0.32
CA LEU A 132 -0.15 -21.05 -0.44
C LEU A 132 -0.25 -22.50 0.01
N GLY A 133 -1.45 -22.90 0.42
CA GLY A 133 -1.83 -24.29 0.68
C GLY A 133 -2.66 -24.89 -0.45
N PHE A 134 -2.58 -26.22 -0.63
CA PHE A 134 -3.30 -26.97 -1.67
C PHE A 134 -3.93 -28.26 -1.11
N LYS A 135 -5.24 -28.47 -1.32
CA LYS A 135 -5.90 -29.75 -1.03
C LYS A 135 -6.11 -30.47 -2.35
N ALA A 136 -5.34 -31.54 -2.58
CA ALA A 136 -5.50 -32.42 -3.72
C ALA A 136 -6.45 -33.58 -3.38
N ASN A 137 -7.44 -33.82 -4.22
CA ASN A 137 -8.26 -35.04 -4.20
C ASN A 137 -8.10 -35.75 -5.56
N LEU A 138 -7.85 -37.05 -5.55
CA LEU A 138 -7.79 -37.88 -6.76
C LEU A 138 -9.08 -38.68 -6.88
N ASN A 139 -9.86 -38.42 -7.93
CA ASN A 139 -11.16 -39.04 -8.18
C ASN A 139 -11.12 -39.85 -9.47
N GLU A 140 -11.69 -41.07 -9.49
CA GLU A 140 -11.86 -41.82 -10.73
C GLU A 140 -12.98 -41.20 -11.59
N PHE A 141 -12.75 -41.07 -12.90
CA PHE A 141 -13.61 -40.32 -13.84
C PHE A 141 -13.90 -41.15 -15.10
N GLY A 142 -14.25 -42.43 -14.92
CA GLY A 142 -14.56 -43.38 -16.00
C GLY A 142 -13.31 -43.91 -16.69
N ASN A 143 -13.46 -44.54 -17.87
CA ASN A 143 -12.40 -45.34 -18.48
C ASN A 143 -11.90 -44.78 -19.82
N THR A 144 -10.73 -45.24 -20.28
CA THR A 144 -10.28 -45.14 -21.68
C THR A 144 -11.02 -46.13 -22.57
N PHE A 145 -10.87 -45.99 -23.89
CA PHE A 145 -11.44 -46.95 -24.85
C PHE A 145 -10.83 -48.36 -24.68
N ASP A 146 -9.60 -48.41 -24.18
CA ASP A 146 -8.79 -49.61 -23.93
C ASP A 146 -9.07 -50.25 -22.56
N GLY A 147 -10.04 -49.69 -21.81
CA GLY A 147 -10.53 -50.24 -20.54
C GLY A 147 -9.82 -49.73 -19.28
N ASN A 148 -8.75 -48.94 -19.39
CA ASN A 148 -8.01 -48.41 -18.24
C ASN A 148 -8.79 -47.30 -17.52
N SER A 149 -8.76 -47.28 -16.19
CA SER A 149 -9.37 -46.22 -15.38
C SER A 149 -8.68 -44.86 -15.61
N LYS A 150 -9.49 -43.81 -15.81
CA LYS A 150 -9.06 -42.41 -15.85
C LYS A 150 -9.21 -41.78 -14.48
N TYR A 151 -8.23 -40.99 -14.09
CA TYR A 151 -8.25 -40.24 -12.84
C TYR A 151 -8.27 -38.74 -13.10
N LYS A 152 -8.99 -38.01 -12.26
CA LYS A 152 -9.12 -36.56 -12.23
C LYS A 152 -8.54 -36.06 -10.92
N LEU A 153 -7.48 -35.26 -11.02
CA LEU A 153 -6.83 -34.61 -9.90
C LEU A 153 -7.45 -33.23 -9.68
N ASP A 154 -8.24 -33.08 -8.62
CA ASP A 154 -8.85 -31.82 -8.23
C ASP A 154 -8.00 -31.15 -7.15
N ILE A 155 -7.39 -29.99 -7.47
CA ILE A 155 -6.52 -29.23 -6.56
C ILE A 155 -7.24 -27.95 -6.12
N GLU A 156 -7.69 -27.91 -4.86
CA GLU A 156 -8.27 -26.72 -4.24
C GLU A 156 -7.15 -25.89 -3.58
N LEU A 157 -7.02 -24.62 -3.96
CA LEU A 157 -5.94 -23.73 -3.51
C LEU A 157 -6.47 -22.63 -2.59
N LYS A 158 -5.79 -22.39 -1.47
CA LYS A 158 -6.12 -21.31 -0.53
C LYS A 158 -4.87 -20.69 0.08
N GLN A 159 -4.98 -19.45 0.53
CA GLN A 159 -3.92 -18.80 1.30
C GLN A 159 -3.73 -19.54 2.63
N GLN A 160 -2.48 -19.81 3.01
CA GLN A 160 -2.15 -20.73 4.12
C GLN A 160 -2.81 -20.32 5.46
N HIS A 161 -2.94 -19.02 5.73
CA HIS A 161 -3.55 -18.50 6.96
C HIS A 161 -5.07 -18.77 7.08
N HIS A 162 -5.76 -19.12 5.99
CA HIS A 162 -7.19 -19.46 6.01
C HIS A 162 -7.46 -20.95 6.26
N TRP A 163 -6.42 -21.77 6.41
CA TRP A 163 -6.56 -23.22 6.46
C TRP A 163 -6.63 -23.84 7.85
N GLY A 164 -6.37 -23.07 8.91
CA GLY A 164 -6.60 -23.47 10.31
C GLY A 164 -5.67 -24.56 10.88
N ASN A 165 -5.07 -25.39 10.02
CA ASN A 165 -4.13 -26.46 10.37
C ASN A 165 -2.65 -26.03 10.26
N SER A 166 -2.38 -24.76 9.96
CA SER A 166 -1.02 -24.20 9.98
C SER A 166 -0.59 -23.94 11.42
N ASP A 167 0.59 -24.40 11.80
CA ASP A 167 1.28 -23.93 13.01
C ASP A 167 1.38 -22.40 12.98
N PHE A 168 1.18 -21.72 14.11
CA PHE A 168 1.28 -20.26 14.22
C PHE A 168 2.66 -19.73 13.78
N ASN A 169 3.72 -20.54 13.94
CA ASN A 169 5.06 -20.24 13.46
C ASN A 169 5.20 -20.32 11.91
N PHE A 170 4.23 -20.92 11.22
CA PHE A 170 4.23 -21.13 9.77
C PHE A 170 3.55 -19.99 8.99
N THR A 171 2.74 -19.17 9.67
CA THR A 171 2.06 -18.00 9.11
C THR A 171 2.88 -16.72 9.34
N ALA A 172 3.22 -16.01 8.28
CA ALA A 172 3.70 -14.63 8.41
C ALA A 172 2.58 -13.77 9.04
N SER A 173 2.90 -13.00 10.09
CA SER A 173 1.95 -12.09 10.74
C SER A 173 1.39 -11.05 9.75
N ILE A 174 2.23 -10.52 8.88
CA ILE A 174 1.85 -9.53 7.86
C ILE A 174 1.51 -10.24 6.55
N LYS A 175 0.37 -9.87 5.93
CA LYS A 175 -0.06 -10.33 4.59
C LYS A 175 0.90 -9.88 3.47
N ARG A 176 2.08 -10.49 3.37
CA ARG A 176 3.10 -10.14 2.35
C ARG A 176 2.75 -10.72 0.97
N HIS A 177 3.19 -10.02 -0.07
CA HIS A 177 3.18 -10.54 -1.43
C HIS A 177 4.09 -11.77 -1.52
N ALA A 178 3.61 -12.83 -2.14
CA ALA A 178 4.36 -14.06 -2.33
C ALA A 178 3.99 -14.73 -3.64
N ILE A 179 4.97 -15.36 -4.28
CA ILE A 179 4.75 -16.23 -5.43
C ILE A 179 4.99 -17.66 -4.97
N SER A 180 4.12 -18.57 -5.39
CA SER A 180 4.25 -20.01 -5.17
C SER A 180 3.96 -20.72 -6.49
N SER A 181 4.82 -21.66 -6.88
CA SER A 181 4.56 -22.57 -8.00
C SER A 181 3.86 -23.81 -7.48
N VAL A 182 2.73 -24.16 -8.08
CA VAL A 182 2.09 -25.46 -7.88
C VAL A 182 2.63 -26.40 -8.96
N THR A 183 3.33 -27.45 -8.55
CA THR A 183 3.88 -28.47 -9.45
C THR A 183 3.18 -29.79 -9.19
N VAL A 184 2.75 -30.46 -10.26
CA VAL A 184 2.19 -31.80 -10.25
C VAL A 184 3.16 -32.71 -10.98
N ASP A 185 3.60 -33.77 -10.32
CA ASP A 185 4.41 -34.82 -10.92
C ASP A 185 3.81 -36.21 -10.64
N ILE A 186 4.15 -37.19 -11.47
CA ILE A 186 3.76 -38.58 -11.26
C ILE A 186 4.77 -39.22 -10.30
N ALA A 187 4.25 -39.86 -9.27
CA ALA A 187 5.06 -40.56 -8.29
C ALA A 187 5.53 -41.91 -8.88
N ASP A 188 6.80 -42.25 -8.64
CA ASP A 188 7.53 -43.41 -9.19
C ASP A 188 7.53 -43.55 -10.73
N LYS A 189 8.43 -42.79 -11.37
CA LYS A 189 8.67 -42.85 -12.83
C LYS A 189 9.39 -44.13 -13.30
N THR A 190 9.83 -45.01 -12.41
CA THR A 190 10.65 -46.18 -12.79
C THR A 190 9.89 -47.23 -13.60
N LEU A 191 8.55 -47.14 -13.63
CA LEU A 191 7.64 -48.07 -14.28
C LEU A 191 7.07 -47.57 -15.63
N SER A 192 7.44 -46.37 -16.08
CA SER A 192 6.95 -45.76 -17.34
C SER A 192 8.11 -45.27 -18.20
N CYS A 193 8.25 -45.82 -19.41
CA CYS A 193 9.27 -45.36 -20.37
C CYS A 193 8.92 -44.04 -21.08
N VAL A 194 7.72 -43.48 -20.85
CA VAL A 194 7.39 -42.11 -21.24
C VAL A 194 7.79 -41.16 -20.11
N ASP A 195 8.82 -40.34 -20.34
CA ASP A 195 9.19 -39.24 -19.45
C ASP A 195 8.13 -38.13 -19.50
N LEU A 196 7.17 -38.21 -18.59
CA LEU A 196 6.19 -37.16 -18.38
C LEU A 196 6.83 -36.04 -17.55
N LYS A 197 7.07 -34.91 -18.23
CA LYS A 197 7.57 -33.69 -17.60
C LYS A 197 6.56 -33.18 -16.57
N PRO A 198 7.00 -32.77 -15.37
CA PRO A 198 6.11 -32.24 -14.35
C PRO A 198 5.38 -30.99 -14.85
N LEU A 199 4.08 -30.92 -14.59
CA LEU A 199 3.27 -29.75 -14.92
C LEU A 199 3.39 -28.73 -13.79
N SER A 200 3.82 -27.51 -14.10
CA SER A 200 3.96 -26.44 -13.10
C SER A 200 3.24 -25.17 -13.54
N THR A 201 2.59 -24.49 -12.58
CA THR A 201 1.97 -23.19 -12.78
C THR A 201 2.35 -22.23 -11.66
N LEU A 202 2.53 -20.95 -11.99
CA LEU A 202 2.88 -19.89 -11.04
C LEU A 202 1.61 -19.22 -10.51
N ILE A 203 1.56 -19.05 -9.19
CA ILE A 203 0.43 -18.43 -8.49
C ILE A 203 0.94 -17.26 -7.66
N SER A 204 0.45 -16.07 -7.98
CA SER A 204 0.72 -14.85 -7.23
C SER A 204 -0.31 -14.70 -6.11
N VAL A 205 0.17 -14.65 -4.87
CA VAL A 205 -0.61 -14.36 -3.66
C VAL A 205 -0.26 -12.94 -3.24
N GLY A 206 -1.14 -11.97 -3.53
CA GLY A 206 -0.80 -10.57 -3.32
C GLY A 206 -1.92 -9.58 -3.63
N CYS A 207 -1.54 -8.34 -3.91
CA CYS A 207 -2.46 -7.26 -4.28
C CYS A 207 -3.20 -7.57 -5.59
N ASP A 208 -4.51 -7.34 -5.56
CA ASP A 208 -5.31 -7.17 -6.77
C ASP A 208 -5.10 -5.75 -7.29
N MET A 209 -4.41 -5.61 -8.41
CA MET A 209 -4.05 -4.32 -9.02
C MET A 209 -5.27 -3.47 -9.44
N THR A 210 -6.48 -4.02 -9.41
CA THR A 210 -7.73 -3.26 -9.63
C THR A 210 -8.26 -2.59 -8.37
N LYS A 211 -7.70 -2.92 -7.19
CA LYS A 211 -8.07 -2.30 -5.91
C LYS A 211 -7.44 -0.92 -5.78
N LYS A 212 -8.26 0.04 -5.36
CA LYS A 212 -7.82 1.39 -4.96
C LYS A 212 -8.73 1.95 -3.89
N ILE A 213 -8.27 2.97 -3.18
CA ILE A 213 -9.08 3.74 -2.25
C ILE A 213 -9.45 5.10 -2.85
N VAL A 214 -10.64 5.60 -2.50
CA VAL A 214 -11.12 6.92 -2.95
C VAL A 214 -11.75 7.64 -1.76
N VAL A 215 -11.35 8.89 -1.51
CA VAL A 215 -12.00 9.74 -0.49
C VAL A 215 -13.27 10.36 -1.07
N GLN A 216 -14.42 10.02 -0.48
CA GLN A 216 -15.74 10.46 -0.92
C GLN A 216 -15.85 12.00 -0.98
N ASN A 217 -16.48 12.51 -2.05
CA ASN A 217 -16.57 13.95 -2.32
C ASN A 217 -18.02 14.41 -2.59
N LYS A 218 -18.92 14.18 -1.62
CA LYS A 218 -20.34 14.56 -1.73
C LYS A 218 -20.57 16.07 -1.60
N ILE A 219 -19.75 16.76 -0.83
CA ILE A 219 -19.83 18.22 -0.58
C ILE A 219 -18.46 18.81 -0.88
N SER A 220 -18.38 19.58 -1.97
CA SER A 220 -17.17 20.22 -2.45
C SER A 220 -17.30 21.75 -2.51
N ALA A 221 -16.17 22.44 -2.52
CA ALA A 221 -16.12 23.88 -2.74
C ALA A 221 -16.71 24.28 -4.11
N CYS A 222 -16.58 23.41 -5.11
CA CYS A 222 -17.17 23.59 -6.44
C CYS A 222 -18.70 23.50 -6.42
N THR A 223 -19.26 22.47 -5.77
CA THR A 223 -20.72 22.29 -5.66
C THR A 223 -21.40 23.40 -4.86
N MET A 224 -20.66 24.08 -3.99
CA MET A 224 -21.14 25.25 -3.23
C MET A 224 -20.80 26.59 -3.89
N GLY A 225 -20.24 26.59 -5.10
CA GLY A 225 -19.93 27.81 -5.87
C GLY A 225 -18.78 28.65 -5.32
N ILE A 226 -17.99 28.14 -4.37
CA ILE A 226 -16.85 28.84 -3.75
C ILE A 226 -15.64 28.85 -4.70
N LEU A 227 -15.42 27.74 -5.41
CA LEU A 227 -14.38 27.59 -6.42
C LEU A 227 -15.02 27.21 -7.77
N ASN A 228 -14.49 27.72 -8.88
CA ASN A 228 -14.97 27.37 -10.20
C ASN A 228 -14.12 26.23 -10.80
N PRO A 229 -14.68 25.05 -11.15
CA PRO A 229 -13.91 23.96 -11.73
C PRO A 229 -13.21 24.33 -13.04
N VAL A 230 -13.77 25.24 -13.84
CA VAL A 230 -13.15 25.73 -15.09
C VAL A 230 -11.94 26.63 -14.81
N GLN A 231 -11.87 27.28 -13.64
CA GLN A 231 -10.68 28.01 -13.21
C GLN A 231 -9.62 27.05 -12.64
N LEU A 232 -10.02 26.07 -11.84
CA LEU A 232 -9.09 25.07 -11.28
C LEU A 232 -8.37 24.27 -12.39
N GLN A 233 -9.06 23.99 -13.51
CA GLN A 233 -8.46 23.37 -14.71
C GLN A 233 -7.44 24.23 -15.46
N LYS A 234 -7.38 25.55 -15.21
CA LYS A 234 -6.54 26.50 -15.96
C LYS A 234 -5.28 26.88 -15.18
N ASN A 235 -4.45 25.87 -14.88
CA ASN A 235 -3.17 26.06 -14.19
C ASN A 235 -3.31 26.91 -12.90
N TYR A 236 -4.32 26.58 -12.10
CA TYR A 236 -4.64 27.36 -10.90
C TYR A 236 -3.54 27.24 -9.85
N THR A 237 -3.12 28.38 -9.31
CA THR A 237 -2.18 28.45 -8.19
C THR A 237 -2.87 29.05 -6.97
N TYR A 238 -2.44 28.62 -5.79
CA TYR A 238 -2.85 29.22 -4.52
C TYR A 238 -1.63 29.53 -3.67
N THR A 239 -1.75 30.54 -2.82
CA THR A 239 -0.72 30.95 -1.88
C THR A 239 -0.95 30.26 -0.54
N ILE A 240 0.13 29.77 0.07
CA ILE A 240 0.20 29.40 1.47
C ILE A 240 1.01 30.46 2.18
N GLU A 241 0.41 31.06 3.20
CA GLU A 241 0.98 32.09 4.04
C GLU A 241 2.14 31.52 4.86
N LYS A 242 3.26 32.24 4.94
CA LYS A 242 4.45 31.76 5.64
C LYS A 242 4.25 31.43 7.12
N GLU A 243 3.27 32.04 7.80
CA GLU A 243 2.95 31.70 9.18
C GLU A 243 2.11 30.40 9.34
N ALA A 244 1.79 29.71 8.24
CA ALA A 244 0.91 28.54 8.22
C ALA A 244 1.59 27.20 7.88
N TYR A 245 2.86 27.21 7.46
CA TYR A 245 3.59 26.02 7.03
C TYR A 245 5.05 26.03 7.49
N ASP A 246 5.58 24.84 7.75
CA ASP A 246 7.00 24.63 7.99
C ASP A 246 7.66 24.05 6.71
N PRO A 247 8.78 24.60 6.21
CA PRO A 247 9.41 24.10 4.99
C PRO A 247 10.04 22.72 5.22
N ILE A 248 9.58 21.71 4.47
CA ILE A 248 10.01 20.30 4.59
C ILE A 248 11.56 20.12 4.53
N ASN A 249 12.27 21.02 3.86
CA ASN A 249 13.74 20.96 3.71
C ASN A 249 14.52 21.83 4.73
N HIS A 250 13.85 22.57 5.62
CA HIS A 250 14.48 23.49 6.56
C HIS A 250 13.80 23.46 7.93
N ASN A 251 14.55 23.02 8.95
CA ASN A 251 14.11 23.01 10.35
C ASN A 251 14.03 24.44 10.93
N GLY A 252 13.02 25.22 10.53
CA GLY A 252 12.77 26.58 10.99
C GLY A 252 11.64 27.29 10.24
N GLU A 253 11.14 28.40 10.81
CA GLU A 253 10.00 29.16 10.29
C GLU A 253 10.20 29.65 8.84
N ALA A 254 9.14 29.52 8.02
CA ALA A 254 9.16 29.98 6.64
C ALA A 254 9.35 31.51 6.52
N GLN A 255 10.17 31.94 5.56
CA GLN A 255 10.54 33.35 5.38
C GLN A 255 9.60 34.10 4.42
N ASP A 256 9.11 33.41 3.40
CA ASP A 256 8.30 33.93 2.29
C ASP A 256 7.07 33.04 2.07
N ASP A 257 6.04 33.58 1.41
CA ASP A 257 4.82 32.83 1.09
C ASP A 257 5.06 31.79 -0.02
N LEU A 258 4.51 30.59 0.12
CA LEU A 258 4.65 29.50 -0.84
C LEU A 258 3.54 29.55 -1.90
N ILE A 259 3.91 29.56 -3.18
CA ILE A 259 2.96 29.49 -4.30
C ILE A 259 2.87 28.03 -4.78
N VAL A 260 1.72 27.40 -4.55
CA VAL A 260 1.47 25.99 -4.89
C VAL A 260 0.59 25.88 -6.14
N PHE A 261 0.97 24.99 -7.06
CA PHE A 261 0.17 24.62 -8.22
C PHE A 261 -0.89 23.57 -7.86
N TYR A 262 -2.13 23.76 -8.31
CA TYR A 262 -3.23 22.86 -7.99
C TYR A 262 -3.49 21.85 -9.12
N GLU A 263 -3.11 20.59 -8.89
CA GLU A 263 -3.27 19.49 -9.85
C GLU A 263 -4.72 18.99 -9.93
N TYR A 264 -5.59 19.77 -10.57
CA TYR A 264 -7.02 19.47 -10.70
C TYR A 264 -7.30 18.10 -11.34
N LYS A 265 -6.43 17.62 -12.24
CA LYS A 265 -6.57 16.33 -12.92
C LYS A 265 -6.70 15.16 -11.94
N ASP A 266 -5.91 15.19 -10.87
CA ASP A 266 -5.76 14.08 -9.94
C ASP A 266 -6.48 14.38 -8.60
N LEU A 267 -6.53 15.64 -8.16
CA LEU A 267 -7.22 16.06 -6.93
C LEU A 267 -8.74 16.30 -7.12
N GLY A 268 -9.17 16.66 -8.33
CA GLY A 268 -10.53 17.08 -8.64
C GLY A 268 -10.93 18.39 -7.95
N CYS A 269 -12.19 18.48 -7.49
CA CYS A 269 -12.67 19.60 -6.69
C CYS A 269 -12.41 19.39 -5.19
N PRO A 270 -11.89 20.39 -4.43
CA PRO A 270 -11.65 20.26 -3.00
C PRO A 270 -12.93 19.95 -2.20
N ARG A 271 -12.84 19.04 -1.23
CA ARG A 271 -13.94 18.74 -0.27
C ARG A 271 -14.15 19.96 0.61
N LEU A 272 -15.40 20.35 0.89
CA LEU A 272 -15.66 21.53 1.72
C LEU A 272 -15.73 21.17 3.21
N VAL A 273 -14.90 21.81 4.04
CA VAL A 273 -14.88 21.60 5.50
C VAL A 273 -14.88 22.95 6.23
N TYR A 274 -15.64 23.03 7.32
CA TYR A 274 -15.68 24.22 8.17
C TYR A 274 -14.53 24.19 9.19
N TYR A 275 -13.83 25.30 9.39
CA TYR A 275 -12.80 25.42 10.42
C TYR A 275 -13.36 25.11 11.82
N ASP A 276 -12.52 24.67 12.77
CA ASP A 276 -12.94 24.34 14.15
C ASP A 276 -14.04 23.25 14.30
N LYS A 277 -14.45 22.59 13.20
CA LYS A 277 -15.38 21.47 13.23
C LYS A 277 -14.66 20.14 13.01
N PRO A 278 -14.60 19.23 14.02
CA PRO A 278 -13.94 17.94 13.89
C PRO A 278 -14.48 17.12 12.70
N TRP A 279 -13.59 16.78 11.76
CA TRP A 279 -13.90 16.13 10.48
C TRP A 279 -13.07 14.86 10.29
N LYS A 280 -13.65 13.85 9.63
CA LYS A 280 -12.93 12.62 9.24
C LYS A 280 -13.30 12.30 7.77
N PRO A 281 -12.33 11.99 6.89
CA PRO A 281 -12.64 11.56 5.53
C PRO A 281 -13.40 10.23 5.55
N VAL A 282 -14.37 10.10 4.66
CA VAL A 282 -15.03 8.81 4.36
C VAL A 282 -14.26 8.20 3.20
N VAL A 283 -13.59 7.08 3.46
CA VAL A 283 -12.75 6.37 2.50
C VAL A 283 -13.52 5.16 1.96
N GLU A 284 -13.59 5.02 0.65
CA GLU A 284 -14.25 3.91 -0.04
C GLU A 284 -13.19 2.98 -0.62
N LEU A 285 -13.33 1.67 -0.43
CA LEU A 285 -12.55 0.67 -1.15
C LEU A 285 -13.26 0.34 -2.47
N TRP A 286 -12.54 0.54 -3.58
CA TRP A 286 -13.00 0.23 -4.92
C TRP A 286 -12.24 -0.97 -5.48
N LYS A 287 -12.91 -1.85 -6.21
CA LYS A 287 -12.34 -2.98 -6.96
C LYS A 287 -13.09 -3.14 -8.28
N ASN A 288 -12.39 -3.40 -9.38
CA ASN A 288 -13.00 -3.53 -10.72
C ASN A 288 -13.95 -2.36 -11.09
N GLY A 289 -13.70 -1.14 -10.57
CA GLY A 289 -14.56 0.02 -10.83
C GLY A 289 -15.88 0.07 -10.05
N ILE A 290 -16.07 -0.79 -9.05
CA ILE A 290 -17.25 -0.82 -8.17
C ILE A 290 -16.79 -0.58 -6.71
N VAL A 291 -17.59 0.10 -5.90
CA VAL A 291 -17.37 0.21 -4.45
C VAL A 291 -17.63 -1.16 -3.80
N GLU A 292 -16.62 -1.77 -3.17
CA GLU A 292 -16.83 -2.96 -2.33
C GLU A 292 -17.37 -2.56 -0.96
N GLU A 293 -16.74 -1.59 -0.30
CA GLU A 293 -17.09 -1.19 1.07
C GLU A 293 -16.64 0.24 1.43
N ILE A 294 -17.16 0.75 2.55
CA ILE A 294 -16.58 1.91 3.24
C ILE A 294 -15.50 1.37 4.19
N MET A 295 -14.26 1.81 3.98
CA MET A 295 -13.09 1.31 4.70
C MET A 295 -13.17 1.63 6.20
N ASN A 296 -12.95 0.61 7.02
CA ASN A 296 -12.90 0.70 8.49
C ASN A 296 -11.48 0.51 9.07
N ALA A 297 -10.47 0.25 8.23
CA ALA A 297 -9.06 0.11 8.61
C ALA A 297 -8.46 1.37 9.27
N GLU A 298 -7.32 1.17 9.92
CA GLU A 298 -6.45 2.25 10.40
C GLU A 298 -5.67 2.87 9.23
N TYR A 299 -5.72 4.20 9.15
CA TYR A 299 -5.07 5.00 8.12
C TYR A 299 -4.56 6.33 8.70
N VAL A 300 -3.65 6.96 7.98
CA VAL A 300 -3.01 8.22 8.39
C VAL A 300 -3.08 9.21 7.23
N ILE A 301 -2.97 10.49 7.55
CA ILE A 301 -2.85 11.55 6.55
C ILE A 301 -1.66 12.47 6.84
N SER A 302 -1.01 12.94 5.78
CA SER A 302 0.05 13.94 5.83
C SER A 302 -0.21 15.03 4.81
N GLU A 303 0.00 16.29 5.19
CA GLU A 303 -0.14 17.42 4.27
C GLU A 303 1.15 17.60 3.47
N ILE A 304 1.03 17.68 2.14
CA ILE A 304 2.18 17.55 1.23
C ILE A 304 2.99 18.84 1.05
N ASN A 305 2.50 19.98 1.55
CA ASN A 305 3.12 21.30 1.42
C ASN A 305 3.67 21.81 2.77
N GLY A 306 3.64 20.98 3.82
CA GLY A 306 4.12 21.33 5.16
C GLY A 306 3.16 22.19 5.99
N LEU A 307 1.87 22.28 5.64
CA LEU A 307 0.89 23.04 6.45
C LEU A 307 0.75 22.45 7.86
N VAL A 308 1.01 23.25 8.89
CA VAL A 308 0.91 22.85 10.32
C VAL A 308 -0.37 23.36 11.01
N THR A 309 -1.32 23.89 10.23
CA THR A 309 -2.54 24.54 10.73
C THR A 309 -3.72 23.58 10.93
N TYR A 310 -3.44 22.32 11.33
CA TYR A 310 -4.45 21.33 11.73
C TYR A 310 -3.91 20.45 12.86
N SER A 311 -4.83 19.87 13.64
CA SER A 311 -4.53 18.99 14.78
C SER A 311 -5.52 17.82 14.86
N TYR A 312 -5.31 16.92 15.83
CA TYR A 312 -6.17 15.75 16.03
C TYR A 312 -7.08 15.87 17.27
N SER A 313 -8.26 15.28 17.18
CA SER A 313 -9.29 15.34 18.24
C SER A 313 -9.02 14.45 19.46
N LEU A 314 -8.13 13.46 19.32
CA LEU A 314 -7.78 12.52 20.39
C LEU A 314 -6.30 12.67 20.75
N THR A 315 -6.01 12.54 22.05
CA THR A 315 -4.68 12.24 22.57
C THR A 315 -4.48 10.73 22.74
N ALA A 316 -3.24 10.29 22.91
CA ALA A 316 -2.88 8.89 23.16
C ALA A 316 -3.69 8.23 24.30
N ALA A 317 -3.94 8.94 25.40
CA ALA A 317 -4.79 8.44 26.49
C ALA A 317 -6.27 8.33 26.10
N THR A 318 -6.82 9.32 25.40
CA THR A 318 -8.24 9.27 24.95
C THR A 318 -8.49 8.26 23.83
N ALA A 319 -7.44 7.88 23.09
CA ALA A 319 -7.45 6.76 22.15
C ALA A 319 -7.37 5.38 22.87
N ASN A 320 -7.11 5.34 24.18
CA ASN A 320 -6.84 4.13 24.96
C ASN A 320 -5.59 3.35 24.52
N CYS A 321 -4.53 4.06 24.09
CA CYS A 321 -3.23 3.45 23.85
C CYS A 321 -2.68 2.79 25.13
N ARG A 322 -1.94 1.68 24.96
CA ARG A 322 -1.18 0.98 26.01
C ARG A 322 0.32 1.28 25.92
N SER A 323 0.83 1.37 24.70
CA SER A 323 2.18 1.81 24.34
C SER A 323 2.16 3.24 23.78
N GLN A 324 3.32 3.89 23.69
CA GLN A 324 3.41 5.24 23.12
C GLN A 324 3.16 5.19 21.59
N PRO A 325 2.16 5.91 21.03
CA PRO A 325 1.96 5.96 19.58
C PRO A 325 3.14 6.60 18.85
N GLN A 326 3.43 6.11 17.63
CA GLN A 326 4.40 6.73 16.72
C GLN A 326 3.87 8.09 16.21
N ASN A 327 4.76 8.95 15.70
CA ASN A 327 4.49 10.31 15.23
C ASN A 327 5.24 10.55 13.92
N TRP A 328 4.77 11.44 13.04
CA TRP A 328 5.49 11.89 11.84
C TRP A 328 6.97 12.23 12.11
N SER A 329 7.25 12.92 13.21
CA SER A 329 8.61 13.30 13.62
C SER A 329 9.54 12.12 13.91
N THR A 330 9.04 10.88 14.05
CA THR A 330 9.90 9.68 14.21
C THR A 330 10.30 9.05 12.87
N PHE A 331 9.78 9.55 11.74
CA PHE A 331 10.11 9.07 10.40
C PHE A 331 10.93 10.09 9.58
N GLU A 332 11.11 11.31 10.08
CA GLU A 332 11.96 12.35 9.48
C GLU A 332 13.48 12.11 9.68
N SER A 333 13.89 11.05 10.38
CA SER A 333 15.32 10.76 10.63
C SER A 333 16.03 10.05 9.48
N ASP A 334 15.30 9.44 8.54
CA ASP A 334 15.85 8.46 7.60
C ASP A 334 15.99 9.04 6.16
N ILE A 335 16.17 10.37 6.06
CA ILE A 335 16.30 11.13 4.80
C ILE A 335 17.72 10.98 4.19
N GLU A 336 18.16 9.74 3.97
CA GLU A 336 19.31 9.44 3.09
C GLU A 336 18.88 8.87 1.72
N ASN A 337 17.62 8.47 1.56
CA ASN A 337 17.07 7.97 0.30
C ASN A 337 15.90 8.83 -0.18
N GLU A 338 15.81 9.06 -1.50
CA GLU A 338 14.92 10.02 -2.15
C GLU A 338 13.42 9.60 -2.19
N GLU A 339 12.97 8.78 -1.24
CA GLU A 339 11.55 8.41 -1.06
C GLU A 339 10.94 9.18 0.13
N PRO A 340 10.47 10.42 -0.08
CA PRO A 340 9.90 11.22 0.99
C PRO A 340 8.56 10.64 1.43
N PHE A 341 8.48 10.34 2.73
CA PHE A 341 7.31 9.81 3.44
C PHE A 341 6.90 8.39 2.99
N LEU A 342 6.60 7.52 3.98
CA LEU A 342 5.25 6.96 4.14
C LEU A 342 5.20 5.94 5.29
N TRP A 343 4.53 6.34 6.38
CA TRP A 343 3.97 5.39 7.34
C TRP A 343 3.00 4.49 6.59
N ASN A 344 3.24 3.19 6.70
CA ASN A 344 2.68 2.16 5.87
C ASN A 344 2.51 0.88 6.71
N ARG A 345 1.92 -0.13 6.09
CA ARG A 345 1.62 -1.41 6.71
C ARG A 345 2.80 -2.28 7.15
N GLU A 346 4.04 -1.89 6.86
CA GLU A 346 5.26 -2.62 7.24
C GLU A 346 6.02 -1.96 8.40
N ASN A 347 5.86 -0.64 8.59
CA ASN A 347 6.49 0.13 9.68
C ASN A 347 5.49 0.64 10.75
N TYR A 348 4.19 0.41 10.57
CA TYR A 348 3.17 0.71 11.58
C TYR A 348 3.14 -0.31 12.72
N VAL A 349 3.12 0.21 13.95
CA VAL A 349 2.91 -0.54 15.18
C VAL A 349 1.74 0.09 15.93
N SER A 350 0.67 -0.67 16.19
CA SER A 350 -0.52 -0.13 16.85
C SER A 350 -0.26 0.13 18.33
N CYS A 351 -0.59 1.34 18.80
CA CYS A 351 -0.41 1.72 20.21
C CYS A 351 -1.28 0.90 21.18
N HIS A 352 -2.25 0.14 20.68
CA HIS A 352 -3.13 -0.71 21.46
C HIS A 352 -2.47 -2.03 21.89
N GLU A 353 -1.33 -2.38 21.30
CA GLU A 353 -0.53 -3.54 21.68
C GLU A 353 0.41 -3.21 22.86
N ASP A 354 0.56 -4.17 23.77
CA ASP A 354 1.41 -4.04 24.96
C ASP A 354 2.89 -4.20 24.58
N ASN A 355 3.60 -3.08 24.44
CA ASN A 355 5.03 -3.05 24.16
C ASN A 355 5.83 -2.63 25.41
N LYS A 356 6.67 -3.52 25.93
CA LYS A 356 7.51 -3.28 27.11
C LYS A 356 8.63 -2.26 26.87
N ASP A 357 9.12 -2.19 25.63
CA ASP A 357 10.23 -1.33 25.24
C ASP A 357 9.76 0.09 24.90
N ASN A 358 8.45 0.27 24.67
CA ASN A 358 7.82 1.54 24.33
C ASN A 358 6.55 1.83 25.17
N PRO A 359 6.67 1.97 26.51
CA PRO A 359 5.52 2.24 27.39
C PRO A 359 4.90 3.61 27.13
N LEU A 360 3.61 3.78 27.44
CA LEU A 360 2.93 5.07 27.33
C LEU A 360 3.45 6.07 28.40
N LEU A 361 4.44 6.90 28.01
CA LEU A 361 5.04 7.91 28.88
C LEU A 361 4.33 9.27 28.78
N TRP A 362 3.81 9.61 27.59
CA TRP A 362 3.20 10.91 27.32
C TRP A 362 1.72 10.75 26.88
N PRO A 363 0.78 10.58 27.84
CA PRO A 363 -0.64 10.37 27.55
C PRO A 363 -1.33 11.52 26.80
N ASN A 364 -0.75 12.72 26.85
CA ASN A 364 -1.34 13.95 26.33
C ASN A 364 -0.89 14.31 24.90
N VAL A 365 0.00 13.53 24.26
CA VAL A 365 0.37 13.79 22.86
C VAL A 365 -0.81 13.52 21.94
N GLU A 366 -0.88 14.25 20.83
CA GLU A 366 -1.88 14.01 19.78
C GLU A 366 -1.74 12.61 19.19
N TYR A 367 -2.87 11.94 19.00
CA TYR A 367 -2.95 10.65 18.33
C TYR A 367 -3.24 10.91 16.85
N GLN A 368 -2.32 10.52 15.96
CA GLN A 368 -2.37 10.89 14.53
C GLN A 368 -3.08 9.86 13.63
N VAL A 369 -3.31 8.65 14.13
CA VAL A 369 -4.01 7.59 13.37
C VAL A 369 -5.51 7.86 13.33
N LEU A 370 -6.11 7.64 12.17
CA LEU A 370 -7.54 7.79 11.90
C LEU A 370 -8.15 6.43 11.54
N GLY A 371 -9.46 6.28 11.78
CA GLY A 371 -10.16 5.04 11.48
C GLY A 371 -9.90 3.94 12.54
N GLY A 372 -9.99 2.69 12.11
CA GLY A 372 -9.92 1.54 13.00
C GLY A 372 -10.98 1.57 14.09
N GLN A 373 -10.54 1.25 15.31
CA GLN A 373 -11.39 1.26 16.51
C GLN A 373 -11.62 2.68 17.06
N THR A 374 -10.89 3.68 16.58
CA THR A 374 -10.95 5.05 17.12
C THR A 374 -11.90 5.95 16.35
N ASN A 375 -12.56 6.87 17.06
CA ASN A 375 -13.36 7.93 16.44
C ASN A 375 -12.56 9.24 16.29
N ASN A 376 -11.25 9.12 16.01
CA ASN A 376 -10.37 10.26 15.83
C ASN A 376 -10.76 11.07 14.58
N LYS A 377 -10.50 12.37 14.61
CA LYS A 377 -10.92 13.39 13.63
C LYS A 377 -9.86 14.48 13.58
N ILE A 378 -9.78 15.12 12.43
CA ILE A 378 -8.95 16.28 12.16
C ILE A 378 -9.72 17.53 12.58
N ILE A 379 -9.03 18.48 13.22
CA ILE A 379 -9.54 19.79 13.57
C ILE A 379 -8.68 20.82 12.83
N PHE A 380 -9.30 21.64 11.99
CA PHE A 380 -8.59 22.68 11.26
C PHE A 380 -8.51 23.96 12.10
N GLY A 381 -7.31 24.53 12.18
CA GLY A 381 -7.04 25.79 12.85
C GLY A 381 -7.65 27.00 12.14
N GLN A 382 -7.28 28.20 12.60
CA GLN A 382 -7.87 29.46 12.14
C GLN A 382 -7.27 29.96 10.80
N ARG A 383 -7.41 29.13 9.75
CA ARG A 383 -6.98 29.43 8.38
C ARG A 383 -8.07 29.02 7.37
N ASN A 384 -8.28 29.84 6.35
CA ASN A 384 -9.04 29.44 5.17
C ASN A 384 -8.07 29.10 4.04
N GLY A 385 -8.36 28.08 3.24
CA GLY A 385 -7.50 27.74 2.11
C GLY A 385 -7.63 26.28 1.68
N ILE A 386 -6.84 25.94 0.66
CA ILE A 386 -6.67 24.55 0.22
C ILE A 386 -5.62 23.88 1.11
N TYR A 387 -5.89 22.63 1.45
CA TYR A 387 -4.99 21.65 2.06
C TYR A 387 -4.95 20.44 1.13
N THR A 388 -3.78 19.87 0.88
CA THR A 388 -3.65 18.67 0.06
C THR A 388 -3.00 17.56 0.89
N PHE A 389 -3.77 16.51 1.13
CA PHE A 389 -3.39 15.40 1.98
C PHE A 389 -3.08 14.16 1.16
N HIS A 390 -1.92 13.56 1.44
CA HIS A 390 -1.67 12.17 1.11
C HIS A 390 -2.26 11.28 2.22
N LEU A 391 -3.08 10.30 1.84
CA LEU A 391 -3.66 9.29 2.73
C LEU A 391 -2.97 7.94 2.51
N SER A 392 -2.57 7.28 3.60
CA SER A 392 -1.93 5.96 3.60
C SER A 392 -2.67 5.02 4.53
N VAL A 393 -3.03 3.82 4.08
CA VAL A 393 -3.60 2.76 4.94
C VAL A 393 -2.46 2.03 5.63
N VAL A 394 -2.49 2.03 6.97
CA VAL A 394 -1.41 1.48 7.80
C VAL A 394 -1.74 0.14 8.43
N ASP A 395 -3.02 -0.27 8.45
CA ASP A 395 -3.44 -1.57 8.97
C ASP A 395 -2.75 -2.76 8.23
N PRO A 396 -1.90 -3.56 8.92
CA PRO A 396 -1.14 -4.64 8.30
C PRO A 396 -1.99 -5.85 7.90
N TYR A 397 -3.18 -5.97 8.45
CA TYR A 397 -4.11 -7.08 8.26
C TYR A 397 -5.22 -6.77 7.26
N TYR A 398 -5.48 -5.50 6.94
CA TYR A 398 -6.57 -5.10 6.04
C TYR A 398 -6.40 -5.61 4.61
N SER A 399 -5.31 -5.24 3.92
CA SER A 399 -5.09 -5.57 2.50
C SER A 399 -3.66 -6.03 2.22
N TYR A 400 -3.48 -6.78 1.12
CA TYR A 400 -2.16 -7.05 0.56
C TYR A 400 -1.59 -5.81 -0.16
N CYS A 401 -2.46 -4.99 -0.76
CA CYS A 401 -2.09 -3.77 -1.48
C CYS A 401 -1.56 -2.69 -0.54
N ASN A 402 -0.54 -1.95 -0.99
CA ASN A 402 -0.27 -0.62 -0.45
C ASN A 402 -1.38 0.32 -0.95
N LEU A 403 -2.32 0.68 -0.07
CA LEU A 403 -3.48 1.48 -0.43
C LEU A 403 -3.23 2.93 -0.01
N ASN A 404 -2.97 3.78 -1.00
CA ASN A 404 -2.80 5.21 -0.83
C ASN A 404 -3.66 6.02 -1.80
N THR A 405 -3.87 7.31 -1.49
CA THR A 405 -4.53 8.27 -2.38
C THR A 405 -4.22 9.70 -1.94
N ILE A 406 -4.12 10.63 -2.88
CA ILE A 406 -4.02 12.06 -2.59
C ILE A 406 -5.39 12.70 -2.77
N PHE A 407 -5.77 13.61 -1.87
CA PHE A 407 -7.03 14.35 -1.96
C PHE A 407 -6.88 15.76 -1.41
N SER A 408 -7.75 16.68 -1.83
CA SER A 408 -7.75 18.08 -1.40
C SER A 408 -8.99 18.46 -0.60
N VAL A 409 -8.81 19.36 0.36
CA VAL A 409 -9.84 19.96 1.21
C VAL A 409 -9.76 21.47 1.09
N TYR A 410 -10.90 22.15 1.01
CA TYR A 410 -10.99 23.60 1.19
C TYR A 410 -11.62 23.90 2.55
N VAL A 411 -10.84 24.51 3.43
CA VAL A 411 -11.28 24.94 4.76
C VAL A 411 -11.85 26.35 4.65
N HIS A 412 -13.02 26.57 5.25
CA HIS A 412 -13.71 27.86 5.21
C HIS A 412 -14.28 28.28 6.58
N GLY A 413 -14.54 29.58 6.72
CA GLY A 413 -15.22 30.20 7.86
C GLY A 413 -14.29 30.89 8.86
N ALA A 414 -12.99 30.62 8.83
CA ALA A 414 -12.02 31.22 9.75
C ALA A 414 -11.96 32.74 9.53
N LEU A 415 -12.34 33.53 10.53
CA LEU A 415 -12.12 34.97 10.49
C LEU A 415 -10.63 35.26 10.68
N PRO A 416 -10.06 36.30 10.02
CA PRO A 416 -8.65 36.64 10.22
C PRO A 416 -8.39 36.98 11.69
N VAL A 417 -7.36 36.37 12.27
CA VAL A 417 -7.01 36.57 13.69
C VAL A 417 -6.74 38.07 13.91
N THR A 418 -7.44 38.69 14.86
CA THR A 418 -7.29 40.12 15.12
C THR A 418 -5.92 40.39 15.73
N LYS A 419 -4.94 40.79 14.90
CA LYS A 419 -3.56 41.14 15.32
C LYS A 419 -3.49 42.26 16.38
N PHE A 420 -4.59 42.97 16.62
CA PHE A 420 -4.74 43.96 17.68
C PHE A 420 -5.92 43.61 18.58
N GLN A 421 -5.75 43.67 19.91
CA GLN A 421 -6.88 43.59 20.84
C GLN A 421 -7.74 44.86 20.71
N PRO A 422 -9.00 44.77 20.23
CA PRO A 422 -9.78 45.96 19.88
C PRO A 422 -10.08 46.84 21.10
N LEU A 423 -10.27 46.23 22.28
CA LEU A 423 -10.48 46.95 23.53
C LEU A 423 -9.29 47.85 23.89
N LEU A 424 -8.06 47.34 23.77
CA LEU A 424 -6.84 48.07 24.11
C LEU A 424 -6.60 49.23 23.15
N THR A 425 -6.81 49.01 21.84
CA THR A 425 -6.68 50.07 20.83
C THR A 425 -7.74 51.15 20.98
N ILE A 426 -8.99 50.79 21.29
CA ILE A 426 -10.06 51.77 21.55
C ILE A 426 -9.74 52.56 22.83
N LEU A 427 -9.29 51.92 23.90
CA LEU A 427 -8.89 52.59 25.14
C LEU A 427 -7.73 53.59 24.90
N LEU A 428 -6.72 53.21 24.11
CA LEU A 428 -5.63 54.10 23.73
C LEU A 428 -6.13 55.28 22.87
N MET A 429 -7.02 55.06 21.91
CA MET A 429 -7.60 56.12 21.08
C MET A 429 -8.47 57.09 21.89
N VAL A 430 -9.28 56.58 22.83
CA VAL A 430 -10.13 57.41 23.71
C VAL A 430 -9.28 58.17 24.74
N THR A 431 -8.28 57.54 25.36
CA THR A 431 -7.41 58.23 26.32
C THR A 431 -6.55 59.30 25.65
N THR A 432 -5.99 59.04 24.47
CA THR A 432 -5.22 60.06 23.72
C THR A 432 -6.07 61.22 23.21
N THR A 433 -7.30 60.97 22.74
CA THR A 433 -8.23 62.06 22.34
C THR A 433 -8.72 62.88 23.54
N LEU A 434 -9.01 62.26 24.68
CA LEU A 434 -9.31 62.98 25.93
C LEU A 434 -8.11 63.76 26.47
N LEU A 435 -6.90 63.19 26.43
CA LEU A 435 -5.68 63.86 26.88
C LEU A 435 -5.35 65.08 26.00
N THR A 436 -5.47 64.95 24.68
CA THR A 436 -5.24 66.06 23.74
C THR A 436 -6.30 67.16 23.88
N ALA A 437 -7.57 66.81 24.07
CA ALA A 437 -8.62 67.79 24.38
C ALA A 437 -8.38 68.49 25.74
N TRP A 438 -7.97 67.75 26.76
CA TRP A 438 -7.63 68.30 28.08
C TRP A 438 -6.42 69.23 28.01
N LEU A 439 -5.35 68.85 27.30
CA LEU A 439 -4.18 69.70 27.07
C LEU A 439 -4.57 70.97 26.30
N ALA A 440 -5.38 70.86 25.24
CA ALA A 440 -5.86 72.00 24.47
C ALA A 440 -6.72 72.98 25.29
N TYR A 441 -7.44 72.51 26.31
CA TYR A 441 -8.18 73.36 27.25
C TYR A 441 -7.31 73.91 28.40
N ALA A 442 -6.42 73.10 28.96
CA ALA A 442 -5.61 73.44 30.12
C ALA A 442 -4.44 74.40 29.79
N ILE A 443 -3.78 74.19 28.63
CA ILE A 443 -2.62 74.99 28.22
C ILE A 443 -2.97 76.50 28.10
N PRO A 444 -4.02 76.93 27.36
CA PRO A 444 -4.39 78.35 27.29
C PRO A 444 -4.75 78.98 28.65
N LYS A 445 -5.27 78.16 29.57
CA LYS A 445 -5.70 78.58 30.91
C LYS A 445 -4.50 78.78 31.86
N GLN A 446 -3.51 77.89 31.83
CA GLN A 446 -2.26 78.06 32.58
C GLN A 446 -1.34 79.13 32.00
N LEU A 447 -1.38 79.35 30.68
CA LEU A 447 -0.60 80.41 30.00
C LEU A 447 -1.03 81.84 30.37
N ARG A 448 -2.19 82.04 31.02
CA ARG A 448 -2.62 83.33 31.59
C ARG A 448 -2.12 83.59 33.02
N SER A 449 -1.39 82.66 33.64
CA SER A 449 -0.75 82.84 34.94
C SER A 449 0.74 83.20 34.77
N GLU A 450 1.30 84.00 35.69
CA GLU A 450 2.73 84.37 35.68
C GLU A 450 3.68 83.16 35.70
N LYS A 451 3.23 82.00 36.24
CA LYS A 451 4.00 80.75 36.19
C LYS A 451 4.05 80.12 34.80
N GLY A 452 3.09 80.42 33.91
CA GLY A 452 2.99 79.83 32.57
C GLY A 452 4.09 80.28 31.60
N GLN A 453 4.65 81.48 31.76
CA GLN A 453 5.74 81.97 30.90
C GLN A 453 7.06 81.22 31.11
N ARG A 454 7.33 80.68 32.31
CA ARG A 454 8.51 79.83 32.56
C ARG A 454 8.41 78.47 31.89
N LEU A 455 7.21 77.88 31.86
CA LEU A 455 6.94 76.61 31.18
C LEU A 455 7.09 76.72 29.65
N LEU A 456 6.72 77.86 29.06
CA LEU A 456 6.94 78.15 27.64
C LEU A 456 8.41 78.11 27.26
N GLY A 457 9.30 78.67 28.10
CA GLY A 457 10.75 78.60 27.89
C GLY A 457 11.30 77.17 27.94
N PHE A 458 10.82 76.36 28.89
CA PHE A 458 11.23 74.98 29.06
C PHE A 458 10.76 74.09 27.89
N CYS A 459 9.50 74.22 27.46
CA CYS A 459 9.01 73.54 26.26
C CYS A 459 9.74 74.00 24.99
N TYR A 460 10.15 75.27 24.87
CA TYR A 460 10.91 75.76 23.71
C TYR A 460 12.33 75.15 23.66
N GLN A 461 12.98 74.94 24.81
CA GLN A 461 14.26 74.23 24.88
C GLN A 461 14.13 72.74 24.50
N ILE A 462 13.09 72.05 25.01
CA ILE A 462 12.82 70.64 24.65
C ILE A 462 12.48 70.51 23.16
N LEU A 463 11.64 71.41 22.61
CA LEU A 463 11.32 71.40 21.18
C LEU A 463 12.56 71.66 20.31
N GLN A 464 13.50 72.51 20.74
CA GLN A 464 14.77 72.69 20.04
C GLN A 464 15.66 71.44 20.09
N LEU A 465 15.71 70.71 21.21
CA LEU A 465 16.41 69.43 21.28
C LEU A 465 15.83 68.41 20.30
N CYS A 466 14.50 68.25 20.26
CA CYS A 466 13.84 67.32 19.34
C CYS A 466 13.95 67.76 17.86
N LEU A 467 13.88 69.07 17.58
CA LEU A 467 14.10 69.63 16.23
C LEU A 467 15.56 69.56 15.76
N GLY A 468 16.51 69.20 16.63
CA GLY A 468 17.88 68.88 16.23
C GLY A 468 18.00 67.54 15.48
N VAL A 469 17.00 66.65 15.62
CA VAL A 469 17.05 65.27 15.09
C VAL A 469 16.17 65.09 13.84
N CYS A 470 15.17 65.95 13.62
CA CYS A 470 14.25 65.84 12.47
C CYS A 470 14.58 66.82 11.33
N PHE A 471 15.25 66.33 10.29
CA PHE A 471 15.47 67.07 9.03
C PHE A 471 14.19 67.15 8.18
N CYS A 472 13.34 68.13 8.45
CA CYS A 472 12.23 68.52 7.57
C CYS A 472 12.10 70.05 7.47
N THR A 473 12.67 70.60 6.41
CA THR A 473 12.76 72.06 6.17
C THR A 473 11.39 72.73 5.92
N TRP A 474 10.41 71.98 5.39
CA TRP A 474 9.10 72.48 4.98
C TRP A 474 8.23 72.97 6.15
N LEU A 475 8.19 72.23 7.27
CA LEU A 475 7.40 72.57 8.47
C LEU A 475 7.90 73.85 9.18
N ARG A 476 9.19 74.19 9.01
CA ARG A 476 9.83 75.35 9.65
C ARG A 476 9.29 76.69 9.16
N GLY A 477 8.75 76.74 7.94
CA GLY A 477 8.21 77.96 7.32
C GLY A 477 6.86 78.40 7.90
N LYS A 478 5.86 77.52 7.89
CA LYS A 478 4.47 77.88 8.28
C LYS A 478 4.33 78.23 9.76
N LEU A 479 5.04 77.54 10.65
CA LEU A 479 4.99 77.81 12.10
C LEU A 479 5.52 79.19 12.50
N ARG A 480 6.48 79.77 11.74
CA ARG A 480 6.97 81.14 12.00
C ARG A 480 5.97 82.25 11.63
N GLN A 481 5.06 82.00 10.68
CA GLN A 481 4.01 82.98 10.32
C GLN A 481 2.88 83.03 11.36
N TRP A 482 2.56 81.90 11.99
CA TRP A 482 1.45 81.79 12.95
C TRP A 482 1.73 82.45 14.32
N LEU A 483 3.01 82.71 14.64
CA LEU A 483 3.46 83.15 15.97
C LEU A 483 3.93 84.62 16.05
N ARG A 484 3.49 85.50 15.13
CA ARG A 484 3.70 86.96 15.29
C ARG A 484 2.62 87.59 16.19
N PRO A 485 2.97 88.17 17.36
CA PRO A 485 1.99 88.86 18.19
C PRO A 485 1.59 90.21 17.57
N ARG A 486 0.27 90.47 17.47
CA ARG A 486 -0.24 91.83 17.19
C ARG A 486 0.05 92.72 18.40
N ARG A 487 0.86 93.78 18.23
CA ARG A 487 0.97 94.85 19.22
C ARG A 487 -0.26 95.77 19.16
N VAL A 488 -0.74 96.20 20.31
CA VAL A 488 -1.75 97.26 20.49
C VAL A 488 -1.12 98.37 21.32
N LYS A 489 -1.19 99.62 20.83
CA LYS A 489 -1.05 100.96 21.47
C LYS A 489 -0.69 101.96 20.37
N ASP A 490 -1.22 103.18 20.22
CA ASP A 490 -1.93 104.11 21.11
C ASP A 490 -2.82 105.09 20.30
N GLN A 491 -3.76 105.77 20.97
CA GLN A 491 -4.52 106.91 20.41
C GLN A 491 -3.72 108.22 20.49
N ASN A 492 -3.52 108.92 19.36
CA ASN A 492 -3.93 110.33 19.16
C ASN A 492 -3.14 111.01 18.02
N ARG A 493 -3.85 111.45 16.96
CA ARG A 493 -3.84 112.84 16.43
C ARG A 493 -4.67 112.98 15.15
N GLY A 494 -5.39 114.12 15.05
CA GLY A 494 -5.64 114.80 13.78
C GLY A 494 -6.84 114.35 12.93
N LYS A 495 -7.94 115.12 12.99
CA LYS A 495 -8.80 115.34 11.81
C LYS A 495 -8.02 116.16 10.78
N VAL A 496 -8.11 115.85 9.48
CA VAL A 496 -8.39 116.80 8.36
C VAL A 496 -8.85 115.95 7.14
N ARG A 497 -9.66 116.56 6.26
CA ARG A 497 -10.32 115.97 5.07
C ARG A 497 -9.39 115.96 3.83
N VAL A 498 -9.77 115.19 2.78
CA VAL A 498 -10.04 115.64 1.37
C VAL A 498 -9.63 114.61 0.28
N ALA A 499 -10.57 114.37 -0.65
CA ALA A 499 -10.48 113.91 -2.06
C ALA A 499 -9.79 112.60 -2.51
N GLN A 500 -10.61 111.70 -3.08
CA GLN A 500 -10.68 111.38 -4.53
C GLN A 500 -9.37 111.19 -5.35
N LYS A 501 -9.14 109.98 -5.90
CA LYS A 501 -9.38 109.64 -7.34
C LYS A 501 -9.06 108.17 -7.71
N HIS A 502 -9.86 107.59 -8.62
CA HIS A 502 -9.44 106.53 -9.58
C HIS A 502 -8.60 107.15 -10.72
N PRO A 503 -7.71 106.40 -11.40
CA PRO A 503 -8.06 105.50 -12.53
C PRO A 503 -7.60 104.03 -12.26
N GLU A 504 -8.09 102.96 -12.89
CA GLU A 504 -8.09 102.57 -14.32
C GLU A 504 -6.68 102.39 -14.94
N THR A 505 -6.22 101.13 -14.98
CA THR A 505 -5.97 100.33 -16.20
C THR A 505 -6.05 98.85 -15.83
#